data_AF-A0A1G2Y4F3-F1
#
_entry.id   AF-A0A1G2Y4F3-F1
#
_cell.length_a   1.000
_cell.length_b   1.000
_cell.length_c   1.000
_cell.angle_alpha   90.00
_cell.angle_beta   90.00
_cell.angle_gamma   90.00
#
_symmetry.space_group_name_H-M   'P 1'
#
loop_
_entity.id
_entity.type
_entity.pdbx_description
1 polymer ?
#
loop_
_entity_poly.entity_id
_entity_poly.type
_entity_poly.pdbx_seq_one_letter_code
_entity_poly.pdbx_strand_id
1 'polypeptide(L)'
;MEDKLLDCAEASYEVFDRFTFDYLFKKLLADGYDNEQAKDFIICNCKLSALVTQERLDNGYYKKINLADGTAPDLLELYQEAFIKMMSRN
;
A
#
# COMPACT_ATOMS: atom_id res chain seq x y z
N MET A 1 -1.25 -32.92 7.87
CA MET A 1 -0.72 -31.55 7.83
C MET A 1 -1.23 -30.98 6.52
N GLU A 2 -2.45 -30.47 6.55
CA GLU A 2 -3.14 -30.01 5.33
C GLU A 2 -2.56 -28.67 4.92
N ASP A 3 -2.05 -28.62 3.68
CA ASP A 3 -1.82 -27.40 2.93
C ASP A 3 -3.12 -26.61 2.88
N LYS A 4 -3.24 -25.62 3.77
CA LYS A 4 -4.17 -24.51 3.56
C LYS A 4 -3.52 -23.55 2.58
N LEU A 5 -3.45 -23.97 1.32
CA LEU A 5 -3.38 -23.04 0.20
C LEU A 5 -4.63 -22.17 0.32
N LEU A 6 -4.43 -21.00 0.91
CA LEU A 6 -5.43 -19.96 1.06
C LEU A 6 -5.89 -19.62 -0.36
N ASP A 7 -7.11 -20.03 -0.69
CA ASP A 7 -7.75 -19.77 -1.96
C ASP A 7 -7.92 -18.24 -2.06
N CYS A 8 -6.97 -17.56 -2.70
CA CYS A 8 -6.99 -16.11 -2.88
C CYS A 8 -8.17 -15.80 -3.82
N ALA A 9 -9.35 -15.55 -3.23
CA ALA A 9 -10.56 -15.19 -3.95
C ALA A 9 -10.28 -14.01 -4.90
N GLU A 10 -10.85 -14.06 -6.11
CA GLU A 10 -10.53 -13.17 -7.23
C GLU A 10 -10.31 -11.71 -6.80
N ALA A 11 -9.07 -11.24 -6.93
CA ALA A 11 -8.65 -9.92 -6.48
C ALA A 11 -9.57 -8.81 -7.01
N SER A 12 -10.24 -8.12 -6.09
CA SER A 12 -11.28 -7.12 -6.41
C SER A 12 -10.76 -5.69 -6.40
N TYR A 13 -9.62 -5.43 -5.75
CA TYR A 13 -9.03 -4.10 -5.62
C TYR A 13 -7.76 -3.95 -6.46
N GLU A 14 -7.65 -2.87 -7.22
CA GLU A 14 -6.46 -2.52 -8.00
C GLU A 14 -5.57 -1.56 -7.23
N VAL A 15 -4.31 -1.92 -7.03
CA VAL A 15 -3.31 -1.14 -6.29
C VAL A 15 -2.10 -0.94 -7.19
N PHE A 16 -2.10 0.19 -7.90
CA PHE A 16 -1.07 0.47 -8.91
C PHE A 16 0.03 1.42 -8.46
N ASP A 17 -0.20 2.18 -7.41
CA ASP A 17 0.76 3.11 -6.84
C ASP A 17 1.11 2.75 -5.39
N ARG A 18 2.30 3.18 -4.98
CA ARG A 18 2.81 2.93 -3.63
C ARG A 18 2.03 3.64 -2.53
N PHE A 19 1.35 4.75 -2.82
CA PHE A 19 0.60 5.49 -1.81
C PHE A 19 -0.67 4.76 -1.42
N THR A 20 -1.39 4.21 -2.42
CA THR A 20 -2.54 3.33 -2.21
C THR A 20 -2.13 2.07 -1.45
N PHE A 21 -0.99 1.46 -1.81
CA PHE A 21 -0.44 0.33 -1.06
C PHE A 21 -0.18 0.70 0.40
N ASP A 22 0.59 1.77 0.64
CA ASP A 22 0.98 2.19 2.00
C ASP A 22 -0.24 2.53 2.85
N TYR A 23 -1.26 3.17 2.26
CA TYR A 23 -2.52 3.47 2.92
C TYR A 23 -3.25 2.19 3.36
N LEU A 24 -3.49 1.25 2.45
CA LEU A 24 -4.15 -0.01 2.76
C LEU A 24 -3.36 -0.83 3.79
N PHE A 25 -2.04 -0.87 3.63
CA PHE A 25 -1.15 -1.57 4.53
C PHE A 25 -1.24 -1.00 5.95
N LYS A 26 -1.15 0.33 6.11
CA LYS A 26 -1.33 0.99 7.41
C LYS A 26 -2.71 0.73 8.01
N LYS A 27 -3.75 0.68 7.18
CA LYS A 27 -5.11 0.39 7.63
C LYS A 27 -5.23 -1.04 8.19
N LEU A 28 -4.59 -2.02 7.56
CA LEU A 28 -4.49 -3.39 8.09
C LEU A 28 -3.70 -3.46 9.40
N LEU A 29 -2.58 -2.75 9.50
CA LEU A 29 -1.83 -2.65 10.76
C LEU A 29 -2.68 -2.04 11.88
N ALA A 30 -3.47 -1.01 11.58
CA ALA A 30 -4.41 -0.40 12.53
C ALA A 30 -5.51 -1.37 12.98
N ASP A 31 -5.94 -2.26 12.07
CA ASP A 31 -6.92 -3.31 12.33
C ASP A 31 -6.30 -4.52 13.08
N GLY A 32 -5.01 -4.45 13.47
CA GLY A 32 -4.33 -5.42 14.33
C GLY A 32 -3.53 -6.50 13.61
N TYR A 33 -3.39 -6.40 12.29
CA TYR A 33 -2.57 -7.32 11.50
C TYR A 33 -1.09 -7.04 11.72
N ASP A 34 -0.26 -8.08 11.76
CA ASP A 34 1.19 -7.89 11.64
C ASP A 34 1.61 -7.63 10.19
N ASN A 35 2.88 -7.29 9.98
CA ASN A 35 3.41 -6.97 8.65
C ASN A 35 3.27 -8.11 7.64
N GLU A 36 3.43 -9.36 8.06
CA GLU A 36 3.34 -10.51 7.15
C GLU A 36 1.88 -10.83 6.83
N GLN A 37 1.00 -10.77 7.83
CA GLN A 37 -0.44 -10.93 7.63
C GLN A 37 -1.02 -9.85 6.71
N ALA A 38 -0.62 -8.58 6.91
CA ALA A 38 -1.06 -7.48 6.06
C ALA A 38 -0.55 -7.64 4.61
N LYS A 39 0.71 -8.06 4.44
CA LYS A 39 1.32 -8.35 3.14
C LYS A 39 0.58 -9.49 2.43
N ASP A 40 0.34 -10.61 3.12
CA ASP A 40 -0.36 -11.77 2.55
C ASP A 40 -1.81 -11.43 2.19
N PHE A 41 -2.49 -10.62 3.01
CA PHE A 41 -3.83 -10.12 2.71
C PHE A 41 -3.86 -9.34 1.39
N ILE A 42 -2.96 -8.37 1.22
CA ILE A 42 -2.91 -7.56 0.00
C ILE A 42 -2.55 -8.41 -1.23
N ILE A 43 -1.57 -9.31 -1.12
CA ILE A 43 -1.18 -10.21 -2.23
C ILE A 43 -2.37 -11.08 -2.67
N CYS A 44 -3.17 -11.59 -1.72
CA CYS A 44 -4.32 -12.42 -2.08
C CYS A 44 -5.51 -11.64 -2.62
N ASN A 45 -5.76 -10.41 -2.16
CA ASN A 45 -7.01 -9.72 -2.41
C ASN A 45 -6.88 -8.56 -3.41
N CYS A 46 -5.67 -8.19 -3.81
CA CYS A 46 -5.42 -7.04 -4.67
C CYS A 46 -4.64 -7.41 -5.94
N LYS A 47 -4.98 -6.76 -7.06
CA LYS A 47 -4.18 -6.73 -8.27
C LYS A 47 -3.12 -5.65 -8.11
N LEU A 48 -1.85 -6.04 -8.17
CA LEU A 48 -0.72 -5.14 -7.94
C LEU A 48 -0.05 -4.74 -9.26
N SER A 49 0.39 -3.48 -9.39
CA SER A 49 1.29 -3.12 -10.49
C SER A 49 2.68 -3.74 -10.28
N ALA A 50 3.44 -3.90 -11.37
CA ALA A 50 4.84 -4.30 -11.29
C ALA A 50 5.67 -3.36 -10.40
N LEU A 51 5.36 -2.06 -10.40
CA LEU A 51 6.02 -1.07 -9.57
C LEU A 51 5.79 -1.35 -8.08
N VAL A 52 4.54 -1.59 -7.68
CA VAL A 52 4.20 -1.91 -6.28
C VAL A 52 4.87 -3.21 -5.85
N THR A 53 4.81 -4.26 -6.69
CA THR A 53 5.49 -5.53 -6.40
C THR A 53 6.98 -5.33 -6.18
N GLN A 54 7.66 -4.64 -7.10
CA GLN A 54 9.10 -4.42 -6.99
C GLN A 54 9.47 -3.57 -5.76
N GLU A 55 8.85 -2.39 -5.62
CA GLU A 55 9.24 -1.44 -4.59
C GLU A 55 8.84 -1.89 -3.18
N ARG A 56 7.65 -2.47 -3.03
CA ARG A 56 7.10 -2.77 -1.71
C ARG A 56 7.37 -4.19 -1.31
N LEU A 57 7.17 -5.16 -2.20
CA LEU A 57 7.31 -6.59 -1.87
C LEU A 57 8.75 -7.06 -2.05
N ASP A 58 9.30 -6.97 -3.26
CA ASP A 58 10.62 -7.54 -3.59
C ASP A 58 11.75 -6.83 -2.83
N ASN A 59 11.70 -5.49 -2.77
CA ASN A 59 12.66 -4.69 -1.99
C ASN A 59 12.35 -4.70 -0.47
N GLY A 60 11.25 -5.32 -0.05
CA GLY A 60 10.88 -5.46 1.36
C GLY A 60 10.53 -4.16 2.08
N TYR A 61 10.22 -3.07 1.36
CA TYR A 61 9.86 -1.79 1.99
C TYR A 61 8.56 -1.84 2.78
N TYR A 62 7.67 -2.83 2.54
CA TYR A 62 6.50 -3.05 3.38
C TYR A 62 6.87 -3.21 4.88
N LYS A 63 8.04 -3.79 5.17
CA LYS A 63 8.52 -4.01 6.56
C LYS A 63 8.89 -2.72 7.29
N LYS A 64 9.10 -1.63 6.55
CA LYS A 64 9.45 -0.32 7.10
C LYS A 64 8.22 0.54 7.36
N ILE A 65 7.05 0.13 6.87
CA ILE A 65 5.80 0.84 7.08
C ILE A 65 5.39 0.62 8.54
N ASN A 66 5.16 1.71 9.25
CA ASN A 66 4.59 1.66 10.60
C ASN A 66 3.39 2.61 10.72
N LEU A 67 2.57 2.38 11.74
CA LEU A 67 1.35 3.15 11.98
C LEU A 67 1.62 4.58 12.49
N ALA A 68 2.76 4.79 13.15
CA ALA A 68 3.15 6.09 13.69
C ALA A 68 3.61 7.07 12.58
N ASP A 69 4.04 6.55 11.43
CA ASP A 69 4.42 7.34 10.28
C ASP A 69 3.18 8.06 9.71
N GLY A 70 3.26 9.38 9.57
CA GLY A 70 2.26 10.17 8.87
C GLY A 70 2.23 9.93 7.36
N THR A 71 1.62 10.86 6.62
CA THR A 71 1.68 10.90 5.16
C THR A 71 3.13 10.91 4.68
N ALA A 72 3.44 10.14 3.63
CA ALA A 72 4.78 10.14 3.04
C ALA A 72 5.18 11.58 2.64
N PRO A 73 6.42 12.03 2.94
CA PRO A 73 6.83 13.43 2.68
C PRO A 73 6.67 13.85 1.22
N ASP A 74 6.98 12.94 0.29
CA ASP A 74 6.85 13.15 -1.15
C ASP A 74 5.39 13.22 -1.62
N LEU A 75 4.47 12.49 -0.97
CA LEU A 75 3.04 12.64 -1.20
C LEU A 75 2.55 14.01 -0.73
N LEU A 76 3.04 14.49 0.42
CA LEU A 76 2.71 15.81 0.92
C LEU A 76 3.18 16.91 -0.03
N GLU A 77 4.41 16.79 -0.54
CA GLU A 77 4.97 17.68 -1.55
C GLU A 77 4.12 17.69 -2.83
N LEU A 78 3.74 16.51 -3.33
CA LEU A 78 2.88 16.38 -4.50
C LEU A 78 1.52 17.07 -4.30
N TYR A 79 0.89 16.91 -3.14
CA TYR A 79 -0.35 17.60 -2.80
C TYR A 79 -0.17 19.12 -2.77
N GLN A 80 0.93 19.61 -2.20
CA GLN A 80 1.23 21.04 -2.15
C GLN A 80 1.44 21.62 -3.55
N GLU A 81 2.19 20.93 -4.40
CA GLU A 81 2.38 21.36 -5.80
C GLU A 81 1.07 21.40 -6.58
N ALA A 82 0.23 20.37 -6.45
CA ALA A 82 -1.07 20.31 -7.11
C ALA A 82 -1.97 21.46 -6.65
N PHE A 83 -1.96 21.75 -5.35
CA PHE A 83 -2.72 22.86 -4.77
C PHE A 83 -2.25 24.22 -5.29
N ILE A 84 -0.94 24.48 -5.30
CA ILE A 84 -0.37 25.72 -5.84
C ILE A 84 -0.75 25.89 -7.31
N LYS A 85 -0.59 24.85 -8.13
CA LYS A 85 -0.95 24.88 -9.57
C LYS A 85 -2.43 25.18 -9.78
N MET A 86 -3.32 24.66 -8.93
CA MET A 86 -4.75 24.96 -8.98
C MET A 86 -5.03 26.44 -8.62
N MET A 87 -4.38 26.96 -7.58
CA MET A 87 -4.56 28.34 -7.13
C MET A 87 -3.97 29.38 -8.09
N SER A 88 -2.88 29.05 -8.78
CA SER A 88 -2.23 29.93 -9.77
C SER A 88 -2.92 29.97 -11.14
N ARG A 89 -4.01 29.21 -11.34
CA ARG A 89 -4.82 29.21 -12.57
C ARG A 89 -6.00 30.20 -12.54
N ASN A 90 -6.11 31.03 -11.51
CA ASN A 90 -7.10 32.12 -11.40
C ASN A 90 -6.48 33.49 -11.71
#